data_AF-A0A6D0DPB2-F1
#
_entry.id   AF-A0A6D0DPB2-F1
#
_cell.length_a   1.000
_cell.length_b   1.000
_cell.length_c   1.000
_cell.angle_alpha   90.00
_cell.angle_beta   90.00
_cell.angle_gamma   90.00
#
_symmetry.space_group_name_H-M   'P 1'
#
loop_
_entity.id
_entity.type
_entity.pdbx_description
1 polymer ?
#
loop_
_entity_poly.entity_id
_entity_poly.type
_entity_poly.pdbx_seq_one_letter_code
_entity_poly.pdbx_strand_id
1 'polypeptide(L)'
;MQHLKNITAGNPKTVAQYQLTKNFDVIWLFSEDGRNWYEEVSNFQKDTIKMAYDENNIIVAITRDASTLNPAGLSVVEVADITANRR
;
A
#
# COMPACT_ATOMS: atom_id res chain seq x y z
N MET A 1 1.34 11.13 -7.85
CA MET A 1 1.10 10.79 -6.43
C MET A 1 0.21 9.56 -6.42
N GLN A 2 0.60 8.56 -5.65
CA GLN A 2 -0.09 7.28 -5.58
C GLN A 2 -1.36 7.36 -4.72
N HIS A 3 -2.41 6.67 -5.15
CA HIS A 3 -3.60 6.43 -4.32
C HIS A 3 -4.12 5.03 -4.61
N LEU A 4 -3.96 4.12 -3.66
CA LEU A 4 -4.42 2.73 -3.73
C LEU A 4 -5.55 2.55 -2.73
N LYS A 5 -6.73 2.18 -3.22
CA LYS A 5 -7.94 2.08 -2.40
C LYS A 5 -8.31 0.63 -2.10
N ASN A 6 -8.90 0.42 -0.94
CA ASN A 6 -9.55 -0.83 -0.53
C ASN A 6 -8.64 -2.05 -0.76
N ILE A 7 -7.44 -1.99 -0.21
CA ILE A 7 -6.42 -3.02 -0.41
C ILE A 7 -6.82 -4.27 0.37
N THR A 8 -6.88 -5.40 -0.32
CA THR A 8 -7.29 -6.70 0.24
C THR A 8 -6.34 -7.81 -0.17
N ALA A 9 -6.32 -8.90 0.59
CA ALA A 9 -5.55 -10.08 0.24
C ALA A 9 -6.15 -10.77 -1.00
N GLY A 10 -5.29 -11.25 -1.89
CA GLY A 10 -5.70 -11.98 -3.08
C GLY A 10 -4.72 -13.09 -3.45
N ASN A 11 -5.14 -13.97 -4.36
CA ASN A 11 -4.30 -15.05 -4.87
C ASN A 11 -3.14 -14.49 -5.72
N PRO A 12 -1.98 -15.17 -5.75
CA PRO A 12 -0.89 -14.83 -6.67
C PRO A 12 -1.38 -14.87 -8.12
N LYS A 13 -1.01 -13.84 -8.91
CA LYS A 13 -1.39 -13.68 -10.31
C LYS A 13 -0.30 -14.10 -11.30
N THR A 14 0.93 -14.31 -10.83
CA THR A 14 2.06 -14.71 -11.67
C THR A 14 2.77 -15.95 -11.10
N VAL A 15 3.56 -16.63 -11.95
CA VAL A 15 4.36 -17.79 -11.53
C VAL A 15 5.36 -17.41 -10.44
N ALA A 16 5.99 -16.23 -10.54
CA ALA A 16 6.90 -15.73 -9.52
C ALA A 16 6.19 -15.49 -8.18
N GLN A 17 5.00 -14.87 -8.22
CA GLN A 17 4.18 -14.66 -7.02
C GLN A 17 3.77 -16.00 -6.38
N TYR A 18 3.40 -16.98 -7.20
CA TYR A 18 3.05 -18.34 -6.74
C TYR A 18 4.24 -19.03 -6.06
N GLN A 19 5.44 -18.96 -6.64
CA GLN A 19 6.65 -19.56 -6.05
C GLN A 19 6.99 -18.91 -4.70
N LEU A 20 6.87 -17.59 -4.59
CA LEU A 20 7.10 -16.87 -3.35
C LEU A 20 6.07 -17.24 -2.27
N THR A 21 4.80 -17.36 -2.63
CA THR A 21 3.77 -17.87 -1.70
C THR A 21 4.07 -19.30 -1.27
N LYS A 22 4.42 -20.19 -2.21
CA LYS A 22 4.72 -21.60 -1.89
C LYS A 22 5.93 -21.76 -0.96
N ASN A 23 6.94 -20.91 -1.10
CA ASN A 23 8.21 -21.07 -0.40
C ASN A 23 8.31 -20.23 0.88
N PHE A 24 7.57 -19.13 0.98
CA PHE A 24 7.71 -18.14 2.05
C PHE A 24 6.36 -17.62 2.60
N ASP A 25 5.24 -18.22 2.22
CA ASP A 25 3.89 -17.86 2.68
C ASP A 25 3.53 -16.38 2.44
N VAL A 26 4.06 -15.78 1.37
CA VAL A 26 3.74 -14.38 1.00
C VAL A 26 2.24 -14.22 0.75
N ILE A 27 1.63 -13.32 1.52
CA ILE A 27 0.26 -12.83 1.32
C ILE A 27 0.31 -11.64 0.38
N TRP A 28 -0.30 -11.78 -0.80
CA TRP A 28 -0.36 -10.73 -1.81
C TRP A 28 -1.53 -9.78 -1.55
N LEU A 29 -1.23 -8.48 -1.57
CA LEU A 29 -2.21 -7.43 -1.34
C LEU A 29 -2.48 -6.69 -2.64
N PHE A 30 -3.76 -6.47 -2.94
CA PHE A 30 -4.22 -5.80 -4.16
C PHE A 30 -5.24 -4.70 -3.84
N SER A 31 -5.10 -3.54 -4.47
CA SER A 31 -6.13 -2.49 -4.45
C SER A 31 -7.36 -2.89 -5.26
N GLU A 32 -8.46 -2.14 -5.12
CA GLU A 32 -9.72 -2.37 -5.84
C GLU A 32 -9.59 -2.37 -7.36
N ASP A 33 -8.63 -1.62 -7.90
CA ASP A 33 -8.30 -1.57 -9.33
C ASP A 33 -7.27 -2.64 -9.75
N GLY A 34 -6.93 -3.55 -8.83
CA GLY A 34 -6.16 -4.75 -9.11
C GLY A 34 -4.63 -4.60 -9.09
N ARG A 35 -4.10 -3.42 -8.72
CA ARG A 35 -2.66 -3.18 -8.58
C ARG A 35 -2.09 -3.88 -7.35
N ASN A 36 -0.90 -4.45 -7.48
CA ASN A 36 -0.23 -5.19 -6.41
C ASN A 36 0.54 -4.24 -5.49
N TRP A 37 0.27 -4.27 -4.19
CA TRP A 37 0.90 -3.39 -3.21
C TRP A 37 2.43 -3.41 -3.27
N TYR A 38 3.05 -4.60 -3.22
CA TYR A 38 4.50 -4.73 -3.13
C TYR A 38 5.22 -4.25 -4.40
N GLU A 39 4.57 -4.40 -5.56
CA GLU A 39 5.09 -3.88 -6.83
C GLU A 39 4.91 -2.35 -6.93
N GLU A 40 3.85 -1.80 -6.34
CA GLU A 40 3.57 -0.36 -6.32
C GLU A 40 4.39 0.41 -5.28
N VAL A 41 4.99 -0.24 -4.28
CA VAL A 41 5.84 0.41 -3.25
C VAL A 41 6.96 1.23 -3.90
N SER A 42 7.59 0.76 -4.98
CA SER A 42 8.65 1.49 -5.67
C SER A 42 8.17 2.73 -6.43
N ASN A 43 6.87 2.87 -6.66
CA ASN A 43 6.28 4.00 -7.38
C ASN A 43 5.96 5.19 -6.46
N PHE A 44 6.11 5.02 -5.14
CA PHE A 44 6.01 6.12 -4.19
C PHE A 44 7.28 6.98 -4.20
N GLN A 45 7.12 8.30 -4.17
CA GLN A 45 8.24 9.23 -4.10
C GLN A 45 8.89 9.18 -2.71
N LYS A 46 10.19 9.41 -2.61
CA LYS A 46 10.91 9.32 -1.32
C LYS A 46 10.48 10.40 -0.31
N ASP A 47 10.29 11.63 -0.78
CA ASP A 47 10.11 12.82 0.08
C ASP A 47 8.64 13.24 0.24
N THR A 48 7.73 12.27 0.21
CA THR A 48 6.27 12.45 0.38
C THR A 48 5.76 11.75 1.64
N ILE A 49 4.61 12.19 2.14
CA ILE A 49 3.89 11.53 3.24
C ILE A 49 2.98 10.46 2.66
N LYS A 50 2.94 9.28 3.27
CA LYS A 50 2.02 8.19 2.95
C LYS A 50 1.10 8.00 4.15
N MET A 51 -0.19 8.05 3.90
CA MET A 51 -1.22 7.88 4.92
C MET A 51 -2.03 6.65 4.60
N ALA A 52 -2.15 5.74 5.58
CA ALA A 52 -3.08 4.63 5.52
C ALA A 52 -4.34 5.00 6.30
N TYR A 53 -5.50 4.76 5.70
CA TYR A 53 -6.79 5.10 6.30
C TYR A 53 -7.82 3.97 6.11
N ASP A 54 -8.75 3.86 7.05
CA ASP A 54 -9.79 2.84 7.06
C ASP A 54 -11.02 3.23 6.22
N GLU A 55 -12.04 2.36 6.17
CA GLU A 55 -13.27 2.61 5.40
C GLU A 55 -14.07 3.84 5.86
N ASN A 56 -13.86 4.31 7.09
CA ASN A 56 -14.48 5.50 7.65
C ASN A 56 -13.65 6.78 7.37
N ASN A 57 -12.59 6.65 6.54
CA ASN A 57 -11.61 7.69 6.23
C ASN A 57 -10.82 8.17 7.46
N ILE A 58 -10.68 7.33 8.49
CA ILE A 58 -9.84 7.64 9.65
C ILE A 58 -8.41 7.19 9.33
N ILE A 59 -7.46 8.13 9.48
CA ILE A 59 -6.03 7.83 9.30
C ILE A 59 -5.55 6.99 10.48
N VAL A 60 -4.97 5.83 10.19
CA VAL A 60 -4.48 4.86 11.19
C VAL A 60 -2.96 4.68 11.16
N ALA A 61 -2.30 5.09 10.08
CA ALA A 61 -0.84 5.11 10.00
C ALA A 61 -0.34 6.23 9.09
N ILE A 62 0.83 6.78 9.43
CA ILE A 62 1.54 7.80 8.66
C ILE A 62 3.01 7.42 8.59
N THR A 63 3.61 7.48 7.40
CA THR A 63 5.04 7.20 7.19
C THR A 63 5.59 7.99 6.01
N ARG A 64 6.91 8.10 5.92
CA ARG A 64 7.60 8.52 4.68
C ARG A 64 8.11 7.32 3.88
N ASP A 65 8.13 6.13 4.46
CA ASP A 65 8.57 4.90 3.81
C ASP A 65 7.36 3.97 3.63
N ALA A 66 6.88 3.84 2.40
CA ALA A 66 5.72 3.00 2.10
C ALA A 66 5.97 1.53 2.47
N SER A 67 7.22 1.05 2.38
CA SER A 67 7.56 -0.36 2.62
C SER A 67 7.31 -0.82 4.06
N THR A 68 7.17 0.11 5.00
CA THR A 68 6.87 -0.18 6.41
C THR A 68 5.39 -0.46 6.67
N LEU A 69 4.51 -0.27 5.68
CA LEU A 69 3.07 -0.47 5.84
C LEU A 69 2.65 -1.90 5.46
N ASN A 70 1.70 -2.44 6.22
CA ASN A 70 0.90 -3.61 5.86
C ASN A 70 -0.57 -3.19 5.70
N PRO A 71 -1.00 -2.72 4.51
CA PRO A 71 -2.28 -2.05 4.35
C PRO A 71 -3.46 -3.00 4.07
N ALA A 72 -3.45 -4.22 4.63
CA ALA A 72 -4.59 -5.12 4.49
C ALA A 72 -5.86 -4.52 5.14
N GLY A 73 -6.92 -4.38 4.35
CA GLY A 73 -8.18 -3.75 4.76
C GLY A 73 -8.15 -2.22 4.76
N LEU A 74 -7.09 -1.59 4.26
CA LEU A 74 -6.90 -0.13 4.27
C LEU A 74 -6.78 0.43 2.86
N SER A 75 -6.86 1.75 2.76
CA SER A 75 -6.43 2.52 1.60
C SER A 75 -5.14 3.27 1.92
N VAL A 76 -4.27 3.48 0.93
CA VAL A 76 -3.03 4.25 1.08
C VAL A 76 -3.00 5.38 0.07
N VAL A 77 -2.77 6.61 0.54
CA VAL A 77 -2.61 7.80 -0.29
C VAL A 77 -1.27 8.47 -0.03
N GLU A 78 -0.65 8.95 -1.12
CA GLU A 78 0.56 9.76 -1.10
C GLU A 78 0.21 11.24 -1.24
N VAL A 79 0.80 12.07 -0.38
CA VAL A 79 0.65 13.52 -0.42
C VAL A 79 2.00 14.22 -0.27
N ALA A 80 2.10 15.44 -0.79
CA ALA A 80 3.30 16.26 -0.65
C ALA A 80 3.62 16.53 0.84
N ASP A 81 4.90 16.51 1.20
CA ASP A 81 5.36 16.81 2.55
C ASP A 81 5.47 18.33 2.79
N ILE A 82 4.31 18.98 2.92
CA ILE A 82 4.16 20.43 3.14
C ILE A 82 3.49 20.73 4.48
N THR A 83 3.67 21.95 5.01
CA THR A 83 3.10 22.37 6.30
C THR A 83 1.59 22.14 6.41
N ALA A 84 0.84 22.26 5.31
CA ALA A 84 -0.60 22.03 5.30
C ALA A 84 -0.97 20.56 5.57
N ASN A 85 -0.16 19.60 5.14
CA ASN A 85 -0.42 18.16 5.24
C ASN A 85 0.16 17.52 6.52
N ARG A 86 0.72 18.32 7.42
CA ARG A 86 1.29 17.89 8.72
C ARG A 86 0.44 18.28 9.92
N ARG A 87 -0.77 18.80 9.70
CA ARG A 87 -1.66 19.38 10.72
C ARG A 87 -2.78 18.43 11.08
#